data_AF-A0A3M4BDJ2-F1
#
_entry.id   AF-A0A3M4BDJ2-F1
#
_cell.length_a   1.000
_cell.length_b   1.000
_cell.length_c   1.000
_cell.angle_alpha   90.00
_cell.angle_beta   90.00
_cell.angle_gamma   90.00
#
_symmetry.space_group_name_H-M   'P 1'
#
loop_
_entity.id
_entity.type
_entity.pdbx_description
1 polymer ?
#
loop_
_entity_poly.entity_id
_entity_poly.type
_entity_poly.pdbx_seq_one_letter_code
_entity_poly.pdbx_strand_id
1 'polypeptide(L)'
;MLNLSPRRVGAPHPSLKAGNGTTCWFSHAQGHVISRPCGGVGGWRCKRGGETNMSTIPKVRPSTLKGIKRTATRITGQNPDIPRHVALDLSAKQSGFEGYQHARKSLNAGFTIPLLHSVYLSAYWRETLTKPRTAGLEILEIRLPRPLADFLAKHQCHHAQNLQGFFVESLDHVEMRSTAESLERARELLTRAALSLQFMEAARLQPATTKIQRSAMDNAEQLPAADHISRWICADTGAWIMLDEPYGHVSKPEYQAKRHAWSSEHGFKLAMPVWKGLYNPGSAVPHLLVHNADLLNRVIVTVERFGANDAPAWDFQSANFSSQFVSPARAESGKKRKPRPGTTYGFSKNAVEYRRTEGWGSIWRPAQKMSIAGHNEMGWILKRLYATAMPLTARTPLSELQAELENWMDAEYRGEKPADFDTDAYYGGGDIPCYPNRIETLEAVDRLSSIMTGTYLDSKPLRDHLKKLDSARQHLAKS
;
A
#
# COMPACT_ATOMS: atom_id res chain seq x y z
N MET A 1 65.93 -14.04 7.09
CA MET A 1 66.13 -13.52 5.73
C MET A 1 65.38 -12.20 5.60
N LEU A 2 66.00 -11.25 4.92
CA LEU A 2 65.74 -9.81 4.78
C LEU A 2 64.32 -9.37 4.36
N ASN A 3 63.92 -8.19 4.91
CA ASN A 3 63.24 -7.01 4.32
C ASN A 3 61.95 -7.21 3.48
N LEU A 4 60.87 -6.43 3.61
CA LEU A 4 60.78 -4.96 3.52
C LEU A 4 59.51 -4.39 4.21
N SER A 5 59.67 -3.24 4.87
CA SER A 5 58.63 -2.23 5.20
C SER A 5 58.36 -1.32 3.98
N PRO A 6 57.30 -0.47 3.89
CA PRO A 6 56.73 0.35 5.00
C PRO A 6 55.20 0.56 5.05
N ARG A 7 54.70 0.95 6.25
CA ARG A 7 53.35 1.48 6.50
C ARG A 7 53.33 3.01 6.38
N ARG A 8 52.25 3.55 5.78
CA ARG A 8 51.90 4.98 5.79
C ARG A 8 50.73 5.27 6.74
N VAL A 9 50.78 6.53 7.20
CA VAL A 9 49.94 7.30 8.12
C VAL A 9 48.58 7.68 7.50
N GLY A 10 47.57 7.92 8.35
CA GLY A 10 46.34 8.62 7.97
C GLY A 10 45.54 9.14 9.17
N ALA A 11 45.71 10.42 9.47
CA ALA A 11 44.96 11.25 10.42
C ALA A 11 43.75 11.94 9.72
N PRO A 12 42.90 12.72 10.43
CA PRO A 12 41.48 12.95 10.12
C PRO A 12 41.11 14.29 9.42
N HIS A 13 39.80 14.44 9.18
CA HIS A 13 39.01 15.64 8.79
C HIS A 13 39.10 16.12 7.32
N PRO A 14 38.01 16.67 6.73
CA PRO A 14 37.66 18.09 6.93
C PRO A 14 36.15 18.46 6.78
N SER A 15 35.92 19.78 6.78
CA SER A 15 34.71 20.59 6.85
C SER A 15 34.06 21.01 5.51
N LEU A 16 32.78 21.39 5.57
CA LEU A 16 32.09 22.56 4.94
C LEU A 16 32.08 22.84 3.40
N LYS A 17 30.86 23.24 2.97
CA LYS A 17 30.42 24.17 1.89
C LYS A 17 30.00 23.66 0.49
N ALA A 18 28.71 23.93 0.21
CA ALA A 18 28.08 24.62 -0.93
C ALA A 18 28.42 24.27 -2.40
N GLY A 19 27.38 24.30 -3.25
CA GLY A 19 27.52 24.71 -4.66
C GLY A 19 26.67 23.94 -5.67
N ASN A 20 25.75 24.65 -6.33
CA ASN A 20 25.04 24.24 -7.55
C ASN A 20 26.00 23.78 -8.66
N GLY A 21 25.54 22.83 -9.49
CA GLY A 21 26.28 22.39 -10.67
C GLY A 21 25.41 21.56 -11.60
N THR A 22 24.57 22.23 -12.37
CA THR A 22 23.93 21.71 -13.57
C THR A 22 25.01 21.37 -14.60
N THR A 23 24.99 20.17 -15.18
CA THR A 23 25.67 19.91 -16.46
C THR A 23 24.81 19.02 -17.34
N CYS A 24 24.50 19.59 -18.51
CA CYS A 24 23.77 19.04 -19.65
C CYS A 24 24.51 17.88 -20.31
N TRP A 25 23.74 17.02 -20.99
CA TRP A 25 24.17 16.35 -22.21
C TRP A 25 23.29 16.84 -23.36
N PHE A 26 23.94 17.50 -24.32
CA PHE A 26 23.37 17.89 -25.62
C PHE A 26 23.37 16.67 -26.55
N SER A 27 22.29 16.52 -27.32
CA SER A 27 22.29 15.76 -28.57
C SER A 27 22.13 16.76 -29.72
N HIS A 28 23.07 16.73 -30.66
CA HIS A 28 23.04 17.49 -31.90
C HIS A 28 22.58 16.55 -33.03
N ALA A 29 21.56 16.95 -33.77
CA ALA A 29 21.38 16.58 -35.17
C ALA A 29 20.71 17.76 -35.89
N GLN A 30 21.30 18.11 -37.02
CA GLN A 30 21.13 19.33 -37.80
C GLN A 30 19.92 19.29 -38.73
N GLY A 31 19.44 20.47 -39.15
CA GLY A 31 18.54 20.63 -40.30
C GLY A 31 17.90 22.02 -40.36
N HIS A 32 18.48 22.91 -41.18
CA HIS A 32 18.05 24.28 -41.54
C HIS A 32 16.53 24.39 -41.88
N VAL A 33 15.84 25.53 -41.71
CA VAL A 33 15.98 26.79 -42.47
C VAL A 33 15.41 27.98 -41.69
N ILE A 34 16.13 29.09 -41.78
CA ILE A 34 15.80 30.43 -41.27
C ILE A 34 14.83 31.12 -42.23
N SER A 35 13.77 31.74 -41.69
CA SER A 35 13.22 32.98 -42.28
C SER A 35 12.45 33.79 -41.21
N ARG A 36 12.96 35.01 -40.95
CA ARG A 36 12.20 36.15 -40.43
C ARG A 36 12.14 37.19 -41.56
N PRO A 37 11.04 37.94 -41.67
CA PRO A 37 11.13 39.40 -41.53
C PRO A 37 9.99 39.94 -40.64
N CYS A 38 10.27 40.81 -39.67
CA CYS A 38 10.23 42.28 -39.73
C CYS A 38 8.81 42.90 -39.75
N GLY A 39 8.53 43.69 -38.70
CA GLY A 39 7.86 44.99 -38.75
C GLY A 39 6.38 45.05 -39.13
N GLY A 40 5.54 45.56 -38.22
CA GLY A 40 4.17 45.96 -38.57
C GLY A 40 3.34 46.40 -37.38
N VAL A 41 3.37 47.70 -37.10
CA VAL A 41 2.40 48.39 -36.23
C VAL A 41 1.04 48.35 -36.92
N GLY A 42 0.03 47.78 -36.27
CA GLY A 42 -1.31 47.71 -36.83
C GLY A 42 -2.29 47.09 -35.84
N GLY A 43 -3.12 47.94 -35.24
CA GLY A 43 -4.16 47.51 -34.31
C GLY A 43 -5.13 46.54 -34.97
N TRP A 44 -5.26 45.35 -34.39
CA TRP A 44 -6.39 44.46 -34.63
C TRP A 44 -6.98 44.01 -33.31
N ARG A 45 -8.27 44.31 -33.19
CA ARG A 45 -9.17 44.02 -32.08
C ARG A 45 -9.28 42.49 -31.95
N CYS A 46 -8.55 41.88 -31.03
CA CYS A 46 -8.71 40.46 -30.75
C CYS A 46 -9.84 40.26 -29.73
N LYS A 47 -10.96 39.69 -30.20
CA LYS A 47 -12.00 39.11 -29.35
C LYS A 47 -11.31 38.11 -28.40
N ARG A 48 -11.22 38.45 -27.11
CA ARG A 48 -10.95 37.46 -26.07
C ARG A 48 -12.21 36.62 -25.92
N GLY A 49 -12.20 35.44 -26.53
CA GLY A 49 -13.03 34.34 -26.07
C GLY A 49 -12.66 34.08 -24.62
N GLY A 50 -13.50 34.55 -23.70
CA GLY A 50 -13.40 34.22 -22.30
C GLY A 50 -13.85 32.79 -22.12
N GLU A 51 -12.94 31.84 -22.27
CA GLU A 51 -13.04 30.62 -21.50
C GLU A 51 -12.84 31.02 -20.05
N THR A 52 -13.97 31.12 -19.35
CA THR A 52 -14.00 31.23 -17.90
C THR A 52 -13.23 30.05 -17.35
N ASN A 53 -11.99 30.29 -16.91
CA ASN A 53 -11.35 29.50 -15.86
C ASN A 53 -12.37 29.38 -14.73
N MET A 54 -13.09 28.26 -14.68
CA MET A 54 -13.86 27.85 -13.52
C MET A 54 -12.84 27.63 -12.41
N SER A 55 -12.55 28.70 -11.70
CA SER A 55 -11.91 28.65 -10.40
C SER A 55 -12.86 27.87 -9.50
N THR A 56 -12.67 26.56 -9.43
CA THR A 56 -13.25 25.67 -8.42
C THR A 56 -12.56 26.00 -7.10
N ILE A 57 -12.90 27.17 -6.55
CA ILE A 57 -12.65 27.47 -5.15
C ILE A 57 -13.53 26.48 -4.36
N PRO A 58 -12.95 25.73 -3.40
CA PRO A 58 -13.70 24.74 -2.65
C PRO A 58 -14.96 25.36 -2.06
N LYS A 59 -16.07 24.61 -2.09
CA LYS A 59 -17.35 24.98 -1.48
C LYS A 59 -17.20 24.90 0.05
N VAL A 60 -16.42 25.82 0.64
CA VAL A 60 -16.06 25.82 2.06
C VAL A 60 -17.33 26.01 2.89
N ARG A 61 -17.65 25.04 3.74
CA ARG A 61 -18.76 25.12 4.68
C ARG A 61 -18.45 26.18 5.74
N PRO A 62 -19.28 27.21 5.95
CA PRO A 62 -19.00 28.21 6.95
C PRO A 62 -19.12 27.62 8.36
N SER A 63 -18.02 27.58 9.10
CA SER A 63 -17.95 27.07 10.48
C SER A 63 -18.21 28.15 11.55
N THR A 64 -18.50 29.39 11.15
CA THR A 64 -18.73 30.53 12.05
C THR A 64 -20.03 31.26 11.71
N LEU A 65 -20.62 31.96 12.70
CA LEU A 65 -21.82 32.78 12.48
C LEU A 65 -21.61 33.86 11.42
N LYS A 66 -20.40 34.45 11.36
CA LYS A 66 -20.04 35.43 10.34
C LYS A 66 -19.98 34.79 8.95
N GLY A 67 -19.47 33.56 8.85
CA GLY A 67 -19.47 32.76 7.63
C GLY A 67 -20.87 32.45 7.13
N ILE A 68 -21.77 32.02 8.02
CA ILE A 68 -23.17 31.69 7.68
C ILE A 68 -23.90 32.94 7.16
N LYS A 69 -23.74 34.09 7.82
CA LYS A 69 -24.31 35.37 7.35
C LYS A 69 -23.77 35.79 5.98
N ARG A 70 -22.46 35.60 5.73
CA ARG A 70 -21.82 35.94 4.45
C ARG A 70 -22.35 35.04 3.32
N THR A 71 -22.47 33.74 3.56
CA THR A 71 -23.03 32.79 2.58
C THR A 71 -24.51 33.06 2.31
N ALA A 72 -25.31 33.36 3.34
CA ALA A 72 -26.70 33.78 3.18
C ALA A 72 -26.83 35.04 2.29
N THR A 73 -25.94 36.02 2.48
CA THR A 73 -25.90 37.24 1.63
C THR A 73 -25.60 36.91 0.17
N ARG A 74 -24.74 35.91 -0.08
CA ARG A 74 -24.47 35.41 -1.43
C ARG A 74 -25.66 34.68 -2.03
N ILE A 75 -26.36 33.86 -1.24
CA ILE A 75 -27.59 33.16 -1.67
C ILE A 75 -28.67 34.16 -2.08
N THR A 76 -28.92 35.19 -1.27
CA THR A 76 -29.87 36.27 -1.60
C THR A 76 -29.43 37.10 -2.80
N GLY A 77 -28.11 37.28 -2.99
CA GLY A 77 -27.58 37.99 -4.16
C GLY A 77 -27.71 37.21 -5.48
N GLN A 78 -27.74 35.88 -5.40
CA GLN A 78 -27.94 34.99 -6.55
C GLN A 78 -29.41 34.66 -6.82
N ASN A 79 -30.26 34.74 -5.78
CA ASN A 79 -31.70 34.46 -5.85
C ASN A 79 -32.46 35.57 -5.11
N PRO A 80 -32.85 36.65 -5.80
CA PRO A 80 -33.54 37.79 -5.19
C PRO A 80 -34.89 37.41 -4.54
N ASP A 81 -35.52 36.33 -5.02
CA ASP A 81 -36.82 35.85 -4.55
C ASP A 81 -36.76 35.11 -3.20
N ILE A 82 -35.56 34.81 -2.69
CA ILE A 82 -35.38 34.10 -1.41
C ILE A 82 -35.25 35.13 -0.28
N PRO A 83 -36.19 35.19 0.68
CA PRO A 83 -36.07 36.08 1.82
C PRO A 83 -34.82 35.77 2.67
N ARG A 84 -34.21 36.81 3.23
CA ARG A 84 -32.93 36.69 3.97
C ARG A 84 -32.95 35.67 5.11
N HIS A 85 -34.08 35.51 5.80
CA HIS A 85 -34.21 34.53 6.88
C HIS A 85 -34.15 33.08 6.37
N VAL A 86 -34.79 32.80 5.22
CA VAL A 86 -34.71 31.50 4.54
C VAL A 86 -33.29 31.24 4.05
N ALA A 87 -32.61 32.25 3.50
CA ALA A 87 -31.21 32.11 3.08
C ALA A 87 -30.26 31.86 4.26
N LEU A 88 -30.53 32.42 5.44
CA LEU A 88 -29.78 32.15 6.68
C LEU A 88 -29.99 30.70 7.14
N ASP A 89 -31.22 30.21 7.12
CA ASP A 89 -31.53 28.82 7.49
C ASP A 89 -30.93 27.82 6.50
N LEU A 90 -31.01 28.09 5.19
CA LEU A 90 -30.36 27.28 4.15
C LEU A 90 -28.85 27.25 4.34
N SER A 91 -28.23 28.40 4.62
CA SER A 91 -26.79 28.47 4.88
C SER A 91 -26.40 27.74 6.18
N ALA A 92 -27.24 27.78 7.21
CA ALA A 92 -26.99 27.07 8.46
C ALA A 92 -27.12 25.56 8.29
N LYS A 93 -28.12 25.10 7.53
CA LYS A 93 -28.30 23.69 7.13
C LYS A 93 -27.13 23.18 6.29
N GLN A 94 -26.63 23.98 5.36
CA GLN A 94 -25.42 23.66 4.59
C GLN A 94 -24.16 23.49 5.48
N SER A 95 -24.14 24.13 6.65
CA SER A 95 -23.08 24.00 7.64
C SER A 95 -23.30 22.85 8.65
N GLY A 96 -24.41 22.10 8.57
CA GLY A 96 -24.70 20.99 9.47
C GLY A 96 -25.50 21.36 10.72
N PHE A 97 -26.15 22.52 10.74
CA PHE A 97 -27.09 22.89 11.81
C PHE A 97 -28.53 22.73 11.35
N GLU A 98 -29.46 22.42 12.27
CA GLU A 98 -30.90 22.30 11.94
C GLU A 98 -31.50 23.61 11.37
N GLY A 99 -30.94 24.76 11.74
CA GLY A 99 -31.32 26.09 11.25
C GLY A 99 -30.42 27.18 11.84
N TYR A 100 -30.65 28.44 11.48
CA TYR A 100 -29.81 29.57 11.90
C TYR A 100 -29.88 29.82 13.41
N GLN A 101 -31.04 29.60 14.04
CA GLN A 101 -31.19 29.72 15.49
C GLN A 101 -30.40 28.64 16.23
N HIS A 102 -30.43 27.39 15.74
CA HIS A 102 -29.60 26.31 16.26
C HIS A 102 -28.12 26.64 16.09
N ALA A 103 -27.69 27.08 14.90
CA ALA A 103 -26.32 27.52 14.66
C ALA A 103 -25.87 28.62 15.62
N ARG A 104 -26.73 29.62 15.87
CA ARG A 104 -26.45 30.72 16.80
C ARG A 104 -26.31 30.26 18.24
N LYS A 105 -27.22 29.40 18.72
CA LYS A 105 -27.15 28.85 20.07
C LYS A 105 -25.92 27.97 20.25
N SER A 106 -25.70 27.03 19.34
CA SER A 106 -24.59 26.09 19.41
C SER A 106 -23.23 26.81 19.31
N LEU A 107 -23.05 27.71 18.35
CA LEU A 107 -21.77 28.44 18.20
C LEU A 107 -21.50 29.41 19.36
N ASN A 108 -22.54 30.03 19.95
CA ASN A 108 -22.37 30.86 21.15
C ASN A 108 -22.09 30.03 22.40
N ALA A 109 -22.56 28.78 22.47
CA ALA A 109 -22.25 27.82 23.52
C ALA A 109 -20.87 27.14 23.34
N GLY A 110 -20.06 27.61 22.40
CA GLY A 110 -18.71 27.08 22.14
C GLY A 110 -18.69 25.82 21.28
N PHE A 111 -19.82 25.39 20.69
CA PHE A 111 -19.85 24.27 19.75
C PHE A 111 -19.12 24.65 18.46
N THR A 112 -17.93 24.10 18.25
CA THR A 112 -17.24 24.13 16.97
C THR A 112 -17.70 22.99 16.08
N ILE A 113 -18.11 23.31 14.85
CA ILE A 113 -18.32 22.29 13.82
C ILE A 113 -16.99 21.55 13.64
N PRO A 114 -16.95 20.21 13.74
CA PRO A 114 -15.73 19.46 13.52
C PRO A 114 -15.17 19.80 12.15
N LEU A 115 -13.92 20.26 12.12
CA LEU A 115 -13.19 20.38 10.86
C LEU A 115 -13.02 18.97 10.32
N LEU A 116 -13.66 18.67 9.19
CA LEU A 116 -13.46 17.40 8.51
C LEU A 116 -12.37 17.57 7.47
N HIS A 117 -11.46 16.60 7.44
CA HIS A 117 -10.38 16.49 6.47
C HIS A 117 -10.81 15.54 5.36
N SER A 118 -10.71 16.00 4.11
CA SER A 118 -10.92 15.14 2.96
C SER A 118 -9.74 14.18 2.82
N VAL A 119 -10.04 12.90 2.69
CA VAL A 119 -9.10 11.84 2.36
C VAL A 119 -9.60 11.17 1.09
N TYR A 120 -8.73 11.07 0.10
CA TYR A 120 -9.01 10.48 -1.18
C TYR A 120 -8.48 9.05 -1.20
N LEU A 121 -9.29 8.13 -1.71
CA LEU A 121 -8.87 6.79 -2.07
C LEU A 121 -8.95 6.64 -3.58
N SER A 122 -7.96 6.02 -4.21
CA SER A 122 -8.03 5.75 -5.66
C SER A 122 -7.63 4.31 -6.01
N ALA A 123 -8.27 3.78 -7.04
CA ALA A 123 -8.01 2.43 -7.55
C ALA A 123 -8.14 2.38 -9.07
N TYR A 124 -7.12 1.85 -9.72
CA TYR A 124 -7.15 1.57 -11.15
C TYR A 124 -7.82 0.23 -11.41
N TRP A 125 -8.51 0.11 -12.53
CA TRP A 125 -9.18 -1.14 -12.90
C TRP A 125 -9.13 -1.39 -14.40
N ARG A 126 -9.17 -2.66 -14.78
CA ARG A 126 -9.15 -3.10 -16.18
C ARG A 126 -9.92 -4.41 -16.31
N GLU A 127 -11.00 -4.37 -17.06
CA GLU A 127 -11.76 -5.57 -17.41
C GLU A 127 -11.30 -6.11 -18.76
N THR A 128 -10.70 -7.30 -18.73
CA THR A 128 -10.12 -7.95 -19.90
C THR A 128 -11.04 -8.97 -20.57
N LEU A 129 -12.11 -9.37 -19.87
CA LEU A 129 -13.07 -10.39 -20.33
C LEU A 129 -14.09 -9.83 -21.31
N THR A 130 -14.41 -8.54 -21.21
CA THR A 130 -15.35 -7.85 -22.11
C THR A 130 -14.65 -7.41 -23.41
N LYS A 131 -15.42 -7.35 -24.50
CA LYS A 131 -15.00 -6.79 -25.79
C LYS A 131 -15.98 -5.67 -26.18
N PRO A 132 -15.54 -4.42 -26.34
CA PRO A 132 -14.17 -3.92 -26.14
C PRO A 132 -13.73 -4.01 -24.67
N ARG A 133 -12.42 -4.14 -24.46
CA ARG A 133 -11.85 -4.10 -23.10
C ARG A 133 -12.09 -2.72 -22.50
N THR A 134 -12.51 -2.68 -21.25
CA THR A 134 -12.74 -1.44 -20.50
C THR A 134 -11.70 -1.27 -19.41
N ALA A 135 -11.36 -0.03 -19.09
CA ALA A 135 -10.39 0.29 -18.05
C ALA A 135 -10.61 1.71 -17.54
N GLY A 136 -10.29 1.95 -16.28
CA GLY A 136 -10.48 3.26 -15.67
C GLY A 136 -9.73 3.44 -14.36
N LEU A 137 -10.00 4.57 -13.73
CA LEU A 137 -9.54 4.96 -12.40
C LEU A 137 -10.76 5.43 -11.62
N GLU A 138 -11.05 4.79 -10.50
CA GLU A 138 -12.07 5.24 -9.55
C GLU A 138 -11.42 5.99 -8.40
N ILE A 139 -12.05 7.09 -7.98
CA ILE A 139 -11.63 7.91 -6.85
C ILE A 139 -12.82 8.06 -5.91
N LEU A 140 -12.56 7.89 -4.62
CA LEU A 140 -13.53 8.05 -3.54
C LEU A 140 -13.04 9.11 -2.56
N GLU A 141 -13.82 10.15 -2.30
CA GLU A 141 -13.55 11.11 -1.22
C GLU A 141 -14.30 10.69 0.04
N ILE A 142 -13.57 10.57 1.16
CA ILE A 142 -14.16 10.42 2.49
C ILE A 142 -13.77 11.60 3.36
N ARG A 143 -14.56 11.85 4.41
CA ARG A 143 -14.34 12.96 5.33
C ARG A 143 -14.15 12.45 6.74
N LEU A 144 -12.99 12.74 7.32
CA LEU A 144 -12.57 12.24 8.63
C LEU A 144 -12.28 13.39 9.61
N PRO A 145 -12.52 13.21 10.92
CA PRO A 145 -12.25 14.25 11.93
C PRO A 145 -10.79 14.67 12.08
N ARG A 146 -9.83 13.81 11.71
CA ARG A 146 -8.40 14.12 11.73
C ARG A 146 -7.76 13.91 10.36
N PRO A 147 -6.65 14.63 10.06
CA PRO A 147 -5.81 14.34 8.92
C PRO A 147 -5.33 12.88 8.92
N LEU A 148 -5.18 12.30 7.71
CA LEU A 148 -4.73 10.91 7.55
C LEU A 148 -3.41 10.62 8.27
N ALA A 149 -2.46 11.55 8.20
CA ALA A 149 -1.13 11.40 8.78
C ALA A 149 -1.13 11.27 10.32
N ASP A 150 -2.20 11.72 11.00
CA ASP A 150 -2.29 11.70 12.46
C ASP A 150 -2.62 10.30 13.01
N PHE A 151 -3.20 9.44 12.19
CA PHE A 151 -3.63 8.10 12.63
C PHE A 151 -3.14 6.96 11.73
N LEU A 152 -2.66 7.25 10.52
CA LEU A 152 -2.08 6.27 9.62
C LEU A 152 -0.74 6.75 9.03
N ALA A 153 0.35 6.15 9.50
CA ALA A 153 1.66 6.36 8.89
C ALA A 153 1.81 5.54 7.59
N LYS A 154 2.67 6.02 6.68
CA LYS A 154 2.91 5.37 5.37
C LYS A 154 3.29 3.89 5.48
N HIS A 155 4.15 3.55 6.43
CA HIS A 155 4.60 2.18 6.65
C HIS A 155 3.51 1.29 7.27
N GLN A 156 2.51 1.89 7.95
CA GLN A 156 1.41 1.16 8.59
C GLN A 156 0.31 0.75 7.60
N CYS A 157 0.16 1.47 6.48
CA CYS A 157 -0.95 1.30 5.52
C CYS A 157 -1.18 -0.17 5.12
N HIS A 158 -0.14 -0.85 4.65
CA HIS A 158 -0.24 -2.22 4.16
C HIS A 158 -0.47 -3.28 5.26
N HIS A 159 -0.42 -2.90 6.54
CA HIS A 159 -0.70 -3.81 7.67
C HIS A 159 -2.16 -3.77 8.13
N ALA A 160 -2.92 -2.73 7.76
CA ALA A 160 -4.32 -2.61 8.15
C ALA A 160 -5.23 -3.50 7.29
N GLN A 161 -6.30 -4.00 7.91
CA GLN A 161 -7.33 -4.77 7.23
C GLN A 161 -7.91 -3.96 6.07
N ASN A 162 -8.05 -4.57 4.89
CA ASN A 162 -8.49 -3.98 3.62
C ASN A 162 -7.58 -2.87 3.04
N LEU A 163 -6.40 -2.61 3.63
CA LEU A 163 -5.41 -1.67 3.11
C LEU A 163 -4.11 -2.35 2.66
N GLN A 164 -4.06 -3.69 2.65
CA GLN A 164 -2.86 -4.47 2.30
C GLN A 164 -2.36 -4.18 0.88
N GLY A 165 -3.29 -3.96 -0.05
CA GLY A 165 -3.00 -3.58 -1.44
C GLY A 165 -2.78 -2.09 -1.65
N PHE A 166 -2.82 -1.25 -0.61
CA PHE A 166 -2.79 0.20 -0.71
C PHE A 166 -1.48 0.80 -0.18
N PHE A 167 -1.19 2.04 -0.59
CA PHE A 167 -0.11 2.85 -0.04
C PHE A 167 -0.51 4.32 0.06
N VAL A 168 0.11 5.04 0.99
CA VAL A 168 -0.10 6.48 1.17
C VAL A 168 0.74 7.25 0.14
N GLU A 169 0.08 7.77 -0.89
CA GLU A 169 0.69 8.53 -1.98
C GLU A 169 1.06 9.95 -1.50
N SER A 170 0.10 10.65 -0.90
CA SER A 170 0.26 11.99 -0.31
C SER A 170 -0.40 12.07 1.08
N LEU A 171 -0.40 13.24 1.72
CA LEU A 171 -0.92 13.41 3.09
C LEU A 171 -2.44 13.23 3.21
N ASP A 172 -3.16 13.28 2.10
CA ASP A 172 -4.61 13.15 2.01
C ASP A 172 -5.02 12.07 0.99
N HIS A 173 -4.09 11.23 0.53
CA HIS A 173 -4.34 10.30 -0.58
C HIS A 173 -3.77 8.91 -0.33
N VAL A 174 -4.65 7.91 -0.38
CA VAL A 174 -4.35 6.48 -0.32
C VAL A 174 -4.66 5.86 -1.68
N GLU A 175 -3.70 5.18 -2.28
CA GLU A 175 -3.85 4.60 -3.62
C GLU A 175 -3.66 3.09 -3.60
N MET A 176 -4.52 2.37 -4.33
CA MET A 176 -4.37 0.95 -4.57
C MET A 176 -3.18 0.72 -5.49
N ARG A 177 -2.27 -0.16 -5.06
CA ARG A 177 -1.05 -0.47 -5.78
C ARG A 177 -1.39 -1.19 -7.09
N SER A 178 -2.04 -2.35 -7.02
CA SER A 178 -2.41 -3.16 -8.18
C SER A 178 -3.59 -2.57 -8.97
N THR A 179 -3.78 -3.09 -10.19
CA THR A 179 -4.97 -2.85 -11.00
C THR A 179 -6.04 -3.89 -10.64
N ALA A 180 -7.25 -3.45 -10.33
CA ALA A 180 -8.40 -4.32 -10.10
C ALA A 180 -8.95 -4.90 -11.42
N GLU A 181 -9.62 -6.06 -11.33
CA GLU A 181 -10.09 -6.82 -12.50
C GLU A 181 -11.39 -6.29 -13.12
N SER A 182 -12.14 -5.45 -12.40
CA SER A 182 -13.36 -4.80 -12.89
C SER A 182 -13.64 -3.49 -12.16
N LEU A 183 -14.59 -2.71 -12.67
CA LEU A 183 -15.08 -1.49 -12.05
C LEU A 183 -15.70 -1.78 -10.67
N GLU A 184 -16.54 -2.81 -10.60
CA GLU A 184 -17.25 -3.23 -9.38
C GLU A 184 -16.24 -3.61 -8.31
N ARG A 185 -15.22 -4.38 -8.68
CA ARG A 185 -14.15 -4.79 -7.76
C ARG A 185 -13.36 -3.60 -7.24
N ALA A 186 -13.07 -2.61 -8.09
CA ALA A 186 -12.39 -1.39 -7.65
C ALA A 186 -13.22 -0.60 -6.64
N ARG A 187 -14.51 -0.40 -6.90
CA ARG A 187 -15.43 0.30 -5.98
C ARG A 187 -15.60 -0.45 -4.66
N GLU A 188 -15.70 -1.78 -4.72
CA GLU A 188 -15.74 -2.63 -3.54
C GLU A 188 -14.47 -2.47 -2.69
N LEU A 189 -13.28 -2.55 -3.30
CA LEU A 189 -12.00 -2.37 -2.60
C LEU A 189 -11.86 -0.98 -1.99
N LEU A 190 -12.26 0.07 -2.71
CA LEU A 190 -12.27 1.45 -2.19
C LEU A 190 -13.22 1.61 -1.01
N THR A 191 -14.40 0.99 -1.08
CA THR A 191 -15.40 1.00 0.01
C THR A 191 -14.85 0.30 1.25
N ARG A 192 -14.26 -0.90 1.09
CA ARG A 192 -13.64 -1.64 2.19
C ARG A 192 -12.49 -0.86 2.82
N ALA A 193 -11.65 -0.22 2.01
CA ALA A 193 -10.58 0.64 2.47
C ALA A 193 -11.10 1.88 3.23
N ALA A 194 -12.17 2.51 2.74
CA ALA A 194 -12.83 3.62 3.42
C ALA A 194 -13.39 3.22 4.79
N LEU A 195 -14.07 2.08 4.89
CA LEU A 195 -14.57 1.54 6.16
C LEU A 195 -13.43 1.30 7.16
N SER A 196 -12.31 0.75 6.70
CA SER A 196 -11.13 0.56 7.55
C SER A 196 -10.55 1.88 8.06
N LEU A 197 -10.46 2.92 7.23
CA LEU A 197 -9.99 4.24 7.66
C LEU A 197 -10.95 4.89 8.67
N GLN A 198 -12.26 4.77 8.46
CA GLN A 198 -13.27 5.24 9.39
C GLN A 198 -13.17 4.51 10.74
N PHE A 199 -13.02 3.18 10.71
CA PHE A 199 -12.82 2.36 11.90
C PHE A 199 -11.56 2.78 12.67
N MET A 200 -10.42 2.87 12.00
CA MET A 200 -9.15 3.31 12.61
C MET A 200 -9.30 4.67 13.29
N GLU A 201 -9.91 5.63 12.60
CA GLU A 201 -10.05 6.97 13.09
C GLU A 201 -10.98 7.06 14.30
N ALA A 202 -12.15 6.42 14.27
CA ALA A 202 -13.09 6.50 15.37
C ALA A 202 -12.72 5.63 16.57
N ALA A 203 -12.22 4.41 16.34
CA ALA A 203 -11.82 3.49 17.41
C ALA A 203 -10.47 3.88 18.05
N ARG A 204 -9.75 4.83 17.45
CA ARG A 204 -8.39 5.25 17.85
C ARG A 204 -7.40 4.08 17.84
N LEU A 205 -7.50 3.26 16.80
CA LEU A 205 -6.69 2.04 16.63
C LEU A 205 -5.75 2.16 15.43
N GLN A 206 -4.55 1.61 15.59
CA GLN A 206 -3.53 1.49 14.55
C GLN A 206 -3.22 0.01 14.28
N PRO A 207 -2.85 -0.37 13.05
CA PRO A 207 -2.51 -1.76 12.76
C PRO A 207 -1.20 -2.16 13.45
N ALA A 208 -1.13 -3.41 13.88
CA ALA A 208 0.10 -3.98 14.43
C ALA A 208 1.17 -4.17 13.35
N THR A 209 2.31 -3.49 13.51
CA THR A 209 3.38 -3.44 12.51
C THR A 209 4.64 -4.18 12.93
N THR A 210 5.02 -4.10 14.20
CA THR A 210 6.27 -4.71 14.67
C THR A 210 6.07 -6.17 15.05
N LYS A 211 7.16 -6.96 14.99
CA LYS A 211 7.15 -8.34 15.44
C LYS A 211 6.71 -8.46 16.91
N ILE A 212 7.17 -7.54 17.76
CA ILE A 212 6.83 -7.49 19.19
C ILE A 212 5.33 -7.25 19.40
N GLN A 213 4.74 -6.30 18.66
CA GLN A 213 3.30 -6.04 18.73
C GLN A 213 2.49 -7.28 18.32
N ARG A 214 2.91 -7.95 17.24
CA ARG A 214 2.24 -9.15 16.75
C ARG A 214 2.38 -10.33 17.70
N SER A 215 3.59 -10.56 18.22
CA SER A 215 3.84 -11.67 19.15
C SER A 215 3.04 -11.55 20.45
N ALA A 216 2.68 -10.32 20.86
CA ALA A 216 1.79 -10.10 22.00
C ALA A 216 0.37 -10.67 21.79
N MET A 217 -0.01 -11.00 20.54
CA MET A 217 -1.30 -11.56 20.15
C MET A 217 -1.23 -13.02 19.72
N ASP A 218 -0.05 -13.66 19.70
CA ASP A 218 0.10 -15.05 19.21
C ASP A 218 -0.80 -16.04 19.95
N ASN A 219 -0.94 -15.88 21.28
CA ASN A 219 -1.85 -16.71 22.07
C ASN A 219 -3.32 -16.48 21.69
N ALA A 220 -3.71 -15.23 21.42
CA ALA A 220 -5.06 -14.85 21.04
C ALA A 220 -5.48 -15.47 19.70
N GLU A 221 -4.54 -15.67 18.78
CA GLU A 221 -4.77 -16.30 17.48
C GLU A 221 -5.13 -17.80 17.58
N GLN A 222 -4.86 -18.44 18.73
CA GLN A 222 -5.26 -19.81 19.00
C GLN A 222 -6.75 -19.94 19.40
N LEU A 223 -7.51 -18.84 19.32
CA LEU A 223 -8.95 -18.85 19.54
C LEU A 223 -9.61 -19.89 18.62
N PRO A 224 -10.47 -20.80 19.14
CA PRO A 224 -11.06 -21.86 18.35
C PRO A 224 -11.81 -21.34 17.13
N ALA A 225 -11.53 -21.94 15.98
CA ALA A 225 -12.10 -21.57 14.67
C ALA A 225 -11.93 -20.07 14.34
N ALA A 226 -10.80 -19.47 14.72
CA ALA A 226 -10.47 -18.12 14.30
C ALA A 226 -10.21 -18.05 12.78
N ASP A 227 -10.70 -16.98 12.17
CA ASP A 227 -10.63 -16.76 10.73
C ASP A 227 -10.61 -15.26 10.43
N HIS A 228 -9.93 -14.87 9.35
CA HIS A 228 -9.82 -13.48 8.89
C HIS A 228 -9.38 -12.48 9.98
N ILE A 229 -8.35 -12.83 10.74
CA ILE A 229 -7.84 -12.05 11.87
C ILE A 229 -7.16 -10.75 11.41
N SER A 230 -7.52 -9.65 12.08
CA SER A 230 -6.82 -8.36 12.04
C SER A 230 -6.36 -7.92 13.45
N ARG A 231 -5.20 -7.26 13.50
CA ARG A 231 -4.47 -6.96 14.74
C ARG A 231 -4.33 -5.45 14.92
N TRP A 232 -4.77 -4.95 16.07
CA TRP A 232 -4.88 -3.52 16.31
C TRP A 232 -4.28 -3.11 17.65
N ILE A 233 -3.68 -1.93 17.69
CA ILE A 233 -3.07 -1.30 18.87
C ILE A 233 -3.77 0.02 19.13
N CYS A 234 -4.19 0.25 20.37
CA CYS A 234 -4.68 1.54 20.85
C CYS A 234 -3.50 2.52 20.93
N ALA A 235 -3.57 3.60 20.14
CA ALA A 235 -2.49 4.58 20.07
C ALA A 235 -2.25 5.29 21.42
N ASP A 236 -3.30 5.48 22.21
CA ASP A 236 -3.25 6.25 23.45
C ASP A 236 -2.65 5.45 24.62
N THR A 237 -2.88 4.13 24.65
CA THR A 237 -2.54 3.28 25.81
C THR A 237 -1.54 2.18 25.49
N GLY A 238 -1.27 1.88 24.22
CA GLY A 238 -0.48 0.73 23.79
C GLY A 238 -1.16 -0.63 23.99
N ALA A 239 -2.36 -0.67 24.59
CA ALA A 239 -3.16 -1.88 24.69
C ALA A 239 -3.59 -2.36 23.30
N TRP A 240 -3.71 -3.67 23.11
CA TRP A 240 -4.04 -4.25 21.82
C TRP A 240 -5.45 -4.85 21.81
N ILE A 241 -6.03 -5.00 20.63
CA ILE A 241 -7.28 -5.72 20.39
C ILE A 241 -7.14 -6.54 19.11
N MET A 242 -7.59 -7.79 19.16
CA MET A 242 -7.68 -8.66 18.00
C MET A 242 -9.14 -8.64 17.50
N LEU A 243 -9.31 -8.38 16.21
CA LEU A 243 -10.60 -8.51 15.53
C LEU A 243 -10.55 -9.76 14.66
N ASP A 244 -11.45 -10.67 14.93
CA ASP A 244 -11.63 -11.93 14.21
C ASP A 244 -12.99 -11.92 13.51
N GLU A 245 -13.04 -12.33 12.24
CA GLU A 245 -14.22 -12.16 11.40
C GLU A 245 -14.57 -13.43 10.61
N PRO A 246 -14.93 -14.52 11.30
CA PRO A 246 -15.27 -15.78 10.66
C PRO A 246 -16.61 -15.72 9.93
N TYR A 247 -16.76 -16.63 8.96
CA TYR A 247 -18.05 -16.87 8.33
C TYR A 247 -19.06 -17.51 9.28
N GLY A 248 -20.34 -17.48 8.88
CA GLY A 248 -21.49 -17.79 9.73
C GLY A 248 -21.51 -19.16 10.45
N HIS A 249 -20.67 -20.12 10.06
CA HIS A 249 -20.57 -21.42 10.75
C HIS A 249 -20.17 -21.30 12.23
N VAL A 250 -19.42 -20.24 12.60
CA VAL A 250 -19.03 -19.95 13.99
C VAL A 250 -20.20 -19.42 14.83
N SER A 251 -21.33 -19.04 14.21
CA SER A 251 -22.55 -18.61 14.91
C SER A 251 -23.31 -19.76 15.56
N LYS A 252 -22.92 -21.01 15.31
CA LYS A 252 -23.54 -22.17 15.95
C LYS A 252 -23.24 -22.15 17.47
N PRO A 253 -24.23 -22.45 18.34
CA PRO A 253 -24.07 -22.38 19.79
C PRO A 253 -22.87 -23.19 20.33
N GLU A 254 -22.60 -24.36 19.73
CA GLU A 254 -21.47 -25.22 20.11
C GLU A 254 -20.11 -24.53 19.94
N TYR A 255 -19.95 -23.71 18.89
CA TYR A 255 -18.71 -23.00 18.61
C TYR A 255 -18.60 -21.78 19.53
N GLN A 256 -19.69 -21.03 19.71
CA GLN A 256 -19.72 -19.90 20.64
C GLN A 256 -19.35 -20.34 22.06
N ALA A 257 -19.92 -21.45 22.55
CA ALA A 257 -19.60 -22.00 23.86
C ALA A 257 -18.11 -22.35 24.00
N LYS A 258 -17.53 -23.02 23.00
CA LYS A 258 -16.09 -23.34 22.98
C LYS A 258 -15.21 -22.09 23.02
N ARG A 259 -15.58 -21.06 22.25
CA ARG A 259 -14.83 -19.80 22.19
C ARG A 259 -14.91 -19.00 23.48
N HIS A 260 -16.09 -18.95 24.10
CA HIS A 260 -16.27 -18.32 25.41
C HIS A 260 -15.51 -19.04 26.52
N ALA A 261 -15.55 -20.37 26.55
CA ALA A 261 -14.79 -21.18 27.51
C ALA A 261 -13.28 -20.95 27.34
N TRP A 262 -12.77 -21.08 26.11
CA TRP A 262 -11.35 -20.85 25.80
C TRP A 262 -10.91 -19.43 26.16
N SER A 263 -11.71 -18.41 25.81
CA SER A 263 -11.38 -17.01 26.11
C SER A 263 -11.29 -16.79 27.62
N SER A 264 -12.23 -17.35 28.38
CA SER A 264 -12.25 -17.22 29.85
C SER A 264 -11.05 -17.91 30.49
N GLU A 265 -10.72 -19.12 30.03
CA GLU A 265 -9.55 -19.89 30.50
C GLU A 265 -8.22 -19.14 30.27
N HIS A 266 -8.10 -18.43 29.15
CA HIS A 266 -6.90 -17.70 28.77
C HIS A 266 -6.92 -16.22 29.19
N GLY A 267 -7.91 -15.81 30.00
CA GLY A 267 -8.03 -14.45 30.55
C GLY A 267 -8.40 -13.38 29.53
N PHE A 268 -8.96 -13.75 28.38
CA PHE A 268 -9.46 -12.84 27.37
C PHE A 268 -10.94 -12.49 27.58
N LYS A 269 -11.28 -11.26 27.22
CA LYS A 269 -12.66 -10.79 27.07
C LYS A 269 -13.02 -10.90 25.59
N LEU A 270 -14.07 -11.66 25.31
CA LEU A 270 -14.63 -11.86 23.98
C LEU A 270 -15.98 -11.16 23.89
N ALA A 271 -16.17 -10.33 22.86
CA ALA A 271 -17.45 -9.70 22.56
C ALA A 271 -17.82 -9.80 21.08
N MET A 272 -19.12 -9.86 20.82
CA MET A 272 -19.72 -9.87 19.48
C MET A 272 -20.55 -8.59 19.33
N PRO A 273 -19.96 -7.48 18.84
CA PRO A 273 -20.70 -6.23 18.68
C PRO A 273 -21.78 -6.36 17.60
N VAL A 274 -22.85 -5.59 17.72
CA VAL A 274 -23.87 -5.41 16.67
C VAL A 274 -23.30 -4.51 15.55
N TRP A 275 -22.43 -5.10 14.75
CA TRP A 275 -21.72 -4.44 13.67
C TRP A 275 -21.46 -5.42 12.52
N LYS A 276 -21.43 -4.90 11.29
CA LYS A 276 -21.25 -5.74 10.09
C LYS A 276 -19.81 -6.22 9.89
N GLY A 277 -18.82 -5.63 10.57
CA GLY A 277 -17.40 -5.97 10.40
C GLY A 277 -16.69 -5.18 9.31
N LEU A 278 -15.41 -5.51 9.07
CA LEU A 278 -14.53 -4.94 8.05
C LEU A 278 -14.25 -5.93 6.92
N TYR A 279 -13.94 -7.19 7.23
CA TYR A 279 -13.43 -8.15 6.26
C TYR A 279 -14.43 -8.41 5.13
N ASN A 280 -15.64 -8.84 5.48
CA ASN A 280 -16.73 -9.05 4.53
C ASN A 280 -18.07 -8.62 5.14
N PRO A 281 -18.36 -7.30 5.11
CA PRO A 281 -19.43 -6.73 5.92
C PRO A 281 -20.79 -7.41 5.72
N GLY A 282 -21.35 -7.96 6.80
CA GLY A 282 -22.66 -8.63 6.80
C GLY A 282 -22.66 -10.11 6.41
N SER A 283 -21.53 -10.65 5.93
CA SER A 283 -21.34 -12.09 5.69
C SER A 283 -20.39 -12.74 6.71
N ALA A 284 -19.44 -11.96 7.22
CA ALA A 284 -18.61 -12.33 8.36
C ALA A 284 -19.18 -11.76 9.67
N VAL A 285 -18.91 -12.44 10.78
CA VAL A 285 -19.39 -12.05 12.11
C VAL A 285 -18.21 -11.54 12.94
N PRO A 286 -18.16 -10.23 13.29
CA PRO A 286 -17.02 -9.68 14.01
C PRO A 286 -17.00 -10.12 15.47
N HIS A 287 -15.83 -10.56 15.91
CA HIS A 287 -15.51 -10.93 17.27
C HIS A 287 -14.31 -10.11 17.74
N LEU A 288 -14.47 -9.43 18.87
CA LEU A 288 -13.43 -8.62 19.50
C LEU A 288 -12.84 -9.38 20.68
N LEU A 289 -11.52 -9.59 20.66
CA LEU A 289 -10.79 -10.30 21.70
C LEU A 289 -9.68 -9.40 22.28
N VAL A 290 -9.68 -9.21 23.61
CA VAL A 290 -8.75 -8.31 24.31
C VAL A 290 -8.71 -8.61 25.81
N HIS A 291 -7.61 -8.26 26.49
CA HIS A 291 -7.54 -8.33 27.96
C HIS A 291 -8.21 -7.13 28.67
N ASN A 292 -8.04 -5.92 28.11
CA ASN A 292 -8.51 -4.67 28.69
C ASN A 292 -10.03 -4.45 28.44
N ALA A 293 -10.82 -4.41 29.52
CA ALA A 293 -12.28 -4.24 29.46
C ALA A 293 -12.71 -2.85 28.95
N ASP A 294 -12.00 -1.80 29.38
CA ASP A 294 -12.35 -0.42 29.03
C ASP A 294 -12.13 -0.17 27.54
N LEU A 295 -11.03 -0.70 27.00
CA LEU A 295 -10.76 -0.69 25.57
C LEU A 295 -11.85 -1.43 24.81
N LEU A 296 -12.24 -2.63 25.27
CA LEU A 296 -13.30 -3.44 24.64
C LEU A 296 -14.61 -2.66 24.55
N ASN A 297 -15.08 -2.15 25.69
CA ASN A 297 -16.36 -1.43 25.78
C ASN A 297 -16.35 -0.17 24.91
N ARG A 298 -15.25 0.59 24.91
CA ARG A 298 -15.11 1.77 24.04
C ARG A 298 -15.19 1.41 22.56
N VAL A 299 -14.50 0.34 22.14
CA VAL A 299 -14.51 -0.10 20.74
C VAL A 299 -15.90 -0.60 20.35
N ILE A 300 -16.58 -1.39 21.19
CA ILE A 300 -17.96 -1.85 20.95
C ILE A 300 -18.90 -0.66 20.70
N VAL A 301 -18.93 0.30 21.64
CA VAL A 301 -19.78 1.50 21.51
C VAL A 301 -19.48 2.26 20.22
N THR A 302 -18.21 2.32 19.83
CA THR A 302 -17.78 2.99 18.60
C THR A 302 -18.28 2.28 17.34
N VAL A 303 -18.11 0.95 17.26
CA VAL A 303 -18.46 0.18 16.05
C VAL A 303 -19.94 -0.04 15.89
N GLU A 304 -20.70 -0.18 16.98
CA GLU A 304 -22.16 -0.29 16.93
C GLU A 304 -22.78 1.03 16.46
N ARG A 305 -22.19 2.18 16.85
CA ARG A 305 -22.58 3.49 16.31
C ARG A 305 -22.33 3.60 14.80
N PHE A 306 -21.32 2.92 14.25
CA PHE A 306 -21.15 2.83 12.80
C PHE A 306 -22.23 1.98 12.14
N GLY A 307 -22.55 0.83 12.72
CA GLY A 307 -23.57 -0.09 12.19
C GLY A 307 -24.99 0.47 12.18
N ALA A 308 -25.29 1.42 13.08
CA ALA A 308 -26.59 2.09 13.16
C ALA A 308 -26.82 3.15 12.07
N ASN A 309 -25.75 3.63 11.40
CA ASN A 309 -25.89 4.56 10.29
C ASN A 309 -26.04 3.76 8.98
N ASP A 310 -27.01 4.13 8.14
CA ASP A 310 -27.12 3.57 6.79
C ASP A 310 -25.78 3.73 6.06
N ALA A 311 -25.42 2.71 5.28
CA ALA A 311 -24.20 2.76 4.48
C ALA A 311 -24.24 4.04 3.62
N PRO A 312 -23.24 4.93 3.75
CA PRO A 312 -23.26 6.17 3.00
C PRO A 312 -23.34 5.84 1.51
N ALA A 313 -24.18 6.56 0.77
CA ALA A 313 -24.13 6.54 -0.68
C ALA A 313 -22.71 7.02 -1.08
N TRP A 314 -21.87 6.09 -1.50
CA TRP A 314 -20.49 6.39 -1.88
C TRP A 314 -20.49 7.09 -3.24
N ASP A 315 -19.98 8.32 -3.24
CA ASP A 315 -19.86 9.14 -4.44
C ASP A 315 -18.51 8.90 -5.11
N PHE A 316 -18.50 8.09 -6.16
CA PHE A 316 -17.31 7.74 -6.92
C PHE A 316 -17.11 8.68 -8.10
N GLN A 317 -15.87 9.12 -8.29
CA GLN A 317 -15.45 9.86 -9.47
C GLN A 317 -14.63 8.93 -10.38
N SER A 318 -15.05 8.82 -11.64
CA SER A 318 -14.37 8.02 -12.66
C SER A 318 -13.45 8.88 -13.52
N ALA A 319 -12.27 8.35 -13.84
CA ALA A 319 -11.30 8.94 -14.76
C ALA A 319 -10.70 7.90 -15.69
N ASN A 320 -10.03 8.34 -16.76
CA ASN A 320 -9.36 7.44 -17.69
C ASN A 320 -8.23 6.67 -17.00
N PHE A 321 -7.99 5.43 -17.42
CA PHE A 321 -6.96 4.55 -16.88
C PHE A 321 -5.54 5.15 -16.92
N SER A 322 -5.21 5.95 -17.94
CA SER A 322 -3.91 6.61 -18.07
C SER A 322 -3.77 7.87 -17.21
N SER A 323 -4.86 8.34 -16.60
CA SER A 323 -4.85 9.53 -15.74
C SER A 323 -4.13 9.26 -14.44
N GLN A 324 -3.57 10.30 -13.85
CA GLN A 324 -3.02 10.26 -12.50
C GLN A 324 -3.81 11.22 -11.63
N PHE A 325 -4.46 10.70 -10.59
CA PHE A 325 -5.13 11.56 -9.62
C PHE A 325 -4.08 12.36 -8.82
N VAL A 326 -4.29 13.67 -8.74
CA VAL A 326 -3.47 14.60 -7.97
C VAL A 326 -4.35 15.18 -6.89
N SER A 327 -4.12 14.77 -5.65
CA SER A 327 -4.88 15.27 -4.51
C SER A 327 -4.52 16.74 -4.17
N PRO A 328 -5.39 17.47 -3.45
CA PRO A 328 -5.08 18.81 -2.96
C PRO A 328 -3.73 18.91 -2.24
N ALA A 329 -3.42 18.01 -1.29
CA ALA A 329 -2.15 18.05 -0.58
C ALA A 329 -0.95 17.75 -1.50
N ARG A 330 -1.12 16.93 -2.55
CA ARG A 330 -0.08 16.70 -3.56
C ARG A 330 0.17 17.97 -4.37
N ALA A 331 -0.89 18.63 -4.85
CA ALA A 331 -0.79 19.88 -5.60
C ALA A 331 -0.10 20.97 -4.78
N GLU A 332 -0.50 21.15 -3.52
CA GLU A 332 0.09 22.13 -2.59
C GLU A 332 1.57 21.85 -2.29
N SER A 333 1.97 20.56 -2.25
CA SER A 333 3.37 20.20 -1.99
C SER A 333 4.34 20.64 -3.11
N GLY A 334 3.83 20.96 -4.31
CA GLY A 334 4.63 21.26 -5.50
C GLY A 334 5.48 20.09 -6.03
N LYS A 335 5.45 18.93 -5.38
CA LYS A 335 6.22 17.74 -5.78
C LYS A 335 5.51 17.04 -6.94
N LYS A 336 6.25 16.81 -8.03
CA LYS A 336 5.75 15.98 -9.15
C LYS A 336 5.44 14.57 -8.64
N ARG A 337 4.26 14.09 -9.00
CA ARG A 337 3.84 12.72 -8.75
C ARG A 337 4.73 11.76 -9.55
N LYS A 338 5.18 10.68 -8.90
CA LYS A 338 5.95 9.63 -9.58
C LYS A 338 5.00 8.76 -10.40
N PRO A 339 5.40 8.32 -11.61
CA PRO A 339 4.65 7.32 -12.35
C PRO A 339 4.46 6.06 -11.53
N ARG A 340 3.35 5.35 -11.77
CA ARG A 340 3.09 4.05 -11.12
C ARG A 340 4.17 3.05 -11.54
N PRO A 341 4.70 2.23 -10.61
CA PRO A 341 5.61 1.15 -10.96
C PRO A 341 5.00 0.21 -12.01
N GLY A 342 5.83 -0.38 -12.86
CA GLY A 342 5.37 -1.33 -13.88
C GLY A 342 4.57 -0.71 -15.03
N THR A 343 4.45 0.62 -15.10
CA THR A 343 3.79 1.33 -16.22
C THR A 343 4.79 1.91 -17.25
N THR A 344 6.08 1.90 -16.93
CA THR A 344 7.15 2.38 -17.80
C THR A 344 8.03 1.23 -18.26
N TYR A 345 8.55 1.31 -19.47
CA TYR A 345 9.58 0.38 -19.95
C TYR A 345 10.93 0.78 -19.37
N GLY A 346 11.68 -0.20 -18.88
CA GLY A 346 13.04 -0.01 -18.38
C GLY A 346 14.07 -0.68 -19.30
N PHE A 347 15.32 -0.28 -19.16
CA PHE A 347 16.48 -1.00 -19.67
C PHE A 347 17.43 -1.29 -18.51
N SER A 348 17.95 -2.50 -18.43
CA SER A 348 18.92 -2.91 -17.41
C SER A 348 20.09 -3.62 -18.08
N LYS A 349 21.31 -3.24 -17.72
CA LYS A 349 22.52 -3.83 -18.30
C LYS A 349 22.55 -5.33 -18.02
N ASN A 350 22.62 -6.14 -19.08
CA ASN A 350 22.64 -7.61 -19.03
C ASN A 350 21.47 -8.25 -18.28
N ALA A 351 20.32 -7.57 -18.17
CA ALA A 351 19.12 -8.12 -17.54
C ALA A 351 17.88 -7.84 -18.39
N VAL A 352 16.95 -8.79 -18.39
CA VAL A 352 15.69 -8.71 -19.13
C VAL A 352 14.51 -8.78 -18.18
N GLU A 353 13.49 -7.97 -18.47
CA GLU A 353 12.21 -8.00 -17.76
C GLU A 353 11.44 -9.24 -18.21
N TYR A 354 11.03 -10.09 -17.26
CA TYR A 354 10.27 -11.31 -17.58
C TYR A 354 8.86 -11.34 -16.99
N ARG A 355 8.59 -10.47 -16.00
CA ARG A 355 7.27 -10.27 -15.41
C ARG A 355 7.05 -8.79 -15.12
N ARG A 356 5.89 -8.29 -15.54
CA ARG A 356 5.40 -6.94 -15.31
C ARG A 356 4.02 -7.01 -14.70
N THR A 357 3.82 -6.28 -13.62
CA THR A 357 2.50 -6.07 -13.03
C THR A 357 2.34 -4.57 -12.75
N GLU A 358 1.33 -3.95 -13.35
CA GLU A 358 1.02 -2.53 -13.12
C GLU A 358 0.84 -2.27 -11.62
N GLY A 359 1.51 -1.24 -11.10
CA GLY A 359 1.55 -0.93 -9.68
C GLY A 359 2.72 -1.53 -8.91
N TRP A 360 3.35 -2.58 -9.46
CA TRP A 360 4.49 -3.24 -8.87
C TRP A 360 5.76 -3.02 -9.69
N GLY A 361 6.92 -3.10 -9.05
CA GLY A 361 8.18 -3.01 -9.77
C GLY A 361 8.30 -4.15 -10.77
N SER A 362 8.83 -3.87 -11.96
CA SER A 362 9.22 -4.90 -12.92
C SER A 362 10.20 -5.87 -12.28
N ILE A 363 10.04 -7.17 -12.55
CA ILE A 363 10.95 -8.21 -12.09
C ILE A 363 11.88 -8.59 -13.24
N TRP A 364 13.15 -8.76 -12.90
CA TRP A 364 14.26 -8.86 -13.85
C TRP A 364 15.05 -10.13 -13.59
N ARG A 365 15.44 -10.80 -14.68
CA ARG A 365 16.41 -11.89 -14.65
C ARG A 365 17.66 -11.49 -15.42
N PRO A 366 18.81 -12.15 -15.20
CA PRO A 366 19.96 -12.03 -16.10
C PRO A 366 19.55 -12.32 -17.55
N ALA A 367 20.13 -11.62 -18.52
CA ALA A 367 19.75 -11.75 -19.93
C ALA A 367 20.17 -13.11 -20.52
N GLN A 368 21.36 -13.58 -20.16
CA GLN A 368 21.86 -14.90 -20.54
C GLN A 368 20.99 -15.99 -19.91
N LYS A 369 20.70 -17.02 -20.68
CA LYS A 369 19.96 -18.20 -20.22
C LYS A 369 20.91 -19.21 -19.59
N MET A 370 20.49 -19.87 -18.53
CA MET A 370 21.14 -21.05 -17.99
C MET A 370 20.68 -22.28 -18.77
N SER A 371 21.55 -23.27 -18.96
CA SER A 371 21.15 -24.54 -19.59
C SER A 371 20.23 -25.33 -18.66
N ILE A 372 19.38 -26.20 -19.21
CA ILE A 372 18.53 -27.11 -18.42
C ILE A 372 19.37 -27.96 -17.47
N ALA A 373 20.50 -28.50 -17.94
CA ALA A 373 21.45 -29.22 -17.09
C ALA A 373 21.96 -28.36 -15.91
N GLY A 374 22.23 -27.06 -16.15
CA GLY A 374 22.61 -26.13 -15.09
C GLY A 374 21.49 -25.86 -14.09
N HIS A 375 20.24 -25.73 -14.57
CA HIS A 375 19.07 -25.62 -13.70
C HIS A 375 18.87 -26.88 -12.84
N ASN A 376 19.04 -28.07 -13.43
CA ASN A 376 18.94 -29.34 -12.71
C ASN A 376 20.04 -29.50 -11.65
N GLU A 377 21.28 -29.11 -11.98
CA GLU A 377 22.39 -29.11 -11.01
C GLU A 377 22.09 -28.15 -9.83
N MET A 378 21.68 -26.91 -10.13
CA MET A 378 21.31 -25.93 -9.11
C MET A 378 20.15 -26.39 -8.24
N GLY A 379 19.10 -26.93 -8.88
CA GLY A 379 17.91 -27.45 -8.23
C GLY A 379 18.23 -28.62 -7.30
N TRP A 380 19.07 -29.55 -7.74
CA TRP A 380 19.54 -30.66 -6.90
C TRP A 380 20.30 -30.18 -5.66
N ILE A 381 21.22 -29.22 -5.82
CA ILE A 381 21.96 -28.64 -4.68
C ILE A 381 21.00 -27.98 -3.69
N LEU A 382 20.06 -27.16 -4.18
CA LEU A 382 19.09 -26.45 -3.34
C LEU A 382 18.15 -27.39 -2.60
N LYS A 383 17.69 -28.45 -3.26
CA LYS A 383 16.88 -29.51 -2.65
C LYS A 383 17.59 -30.19 -1.48
N ARG A 384 18.87 -30.56 -1.66
CA ARG A 384 19.70 -31.14 -0.59
C ARG A 384 19.97 -30.15 0.55
N LEU A 385 20.21 -28.88 0.22
CA LEU A 385 20.32 -27.82 1.22
C LEU A 385 19.02 -27.68 2.03
N TYR A 386 17.86 -27.78 1.38
CA TYR A 386 16.57 -27.71 2.07
C TYR A 386 16.35 -28.88 3.04
N ALA A 387 16.75 -30.09 2.63
CA ALA A 387 16.73 -31.30 3.48
C ALA A 387 17.74 -31.24 4.65
N THR A 388 18.72 -30.34 4.59
CA THR A 388 19.73 -30.17 5.64
C THR A 388 19.22 -29.26 6.76
N ALA A 389 19.45 -29.64 8.01
CA ALA A 389 19.09 -28.82 9.16
C ALA A 389 19.94 -27.55 9.22
N MET A 390 19.32 -26.38 9.25
CA MET A 390 20.02 -25.09 9.31
C MET A 390 19.15 -23.97 9.92
N PRO A 391 19.77 -22.89 10.42
CA PRO A 391 19.04 -21.73 10.94
C PRO A 391 18.15 -21.07 9.87
N LEU A 392 17.01 -20.50 10.31
CA LEU A 392 16.08 -19.80 9.42
C LEU A 392 16.77 -18.64 8.66
N THR A 393 17.72 -17.96 9.29
CA THR A 393 18.50 -16.87 8.68
C THR A 393 19.35 -17.31 7.49
N ALA A 394 19.72 -18.59 7.41
CA ALA A 394 20.38 -19.19 6.24
C ALA A 394 19.37 -19.80 5.26
N ARG A 395 18.30 -20.43 5.78
CA ARG A 395 17.28 -21.08 4.95
C ARG A 395 16.45 -20.09 4.12
N THR A 396 16.07 -18.95 4.68
CA THR A 396 15.19 -17.98 3.98
C THR A 396 15.81 -17.47 2.68
N PRO A 397 17.07 -16.97 2.64
CA PRO A 397 17.69 -16.53 1.39
C PRO A 397 17.82 -17.65 0.33
N LEU A 398 18.07 -18.90 0.76
CA LEU A 398 18.17 -20.05 -0.15
C LEU A 398 16.81 -20.42 -0.76
N SER A 399 15.75 -20.40 0.04
CA SER A 399 14.39 -20.64 -0.42
C SER A 399 13.91 -19.56 -1.40
N GLU A 400 14.27 -18.29 -1.14
CA GLU A 400 14.01 -17.19 -2.08
C GLU A 400 14.77 -17.38 -3.40
N LEU A 401 16.02 -17.84 -3.37
CA LEU A 401 16.79 -18.13 -4.58
C LEU A 401 16.18 -19.28 -5.37
N GLN A 402 15.76 -20.36 -4.71
CA GLN A 402 15.12 -21.51 -5.34
C GLN A 402 13.86 -21.11 -6.11
N ALA A 403 12.96 -20.35 -5.46
CA ALA A 403 11.75 -19.84 -6.09
C ALA A 403 12.08 -18.90 -7.26
N GLU A 404 13.09 -18.04 -7.12
CA GLU A 404 13.46 -17.12 -8.20
C GLU A 404 14.07 -17.84 -9.40
N LEU A 405 14.93 -18.84 -9.18
CA LEU A 405 15.54 -19.63 -10.25
C LEU A 405 14.51 -20.46 -11.03
N GLU A 406 13.47 -20.99 -10.38
CA GLU A 406 12.33 -21.60 -11.06
C GLU A 406 11.63 -20.57 -11.97
N ASN A 407 11.33 -19.38 -11.43
CA ASN A 407 10.74 -18.30 -12.22
C ASN A 407 11.63 -17.88 -13.41
N TRP A 408 12.96 -17.89 -13.25
CA TRP A 408 13.90 -17.62 -14.34
C TRP A 408 13.88 -18.75 -15.37
N MET A 409 13.93 -20.01 -14.95
CA MET A 409 13.85 -21.17 -15.83
C MET A 409 12.59 -21.12 -16.72
N ASP A 410 11.43 -20.90 -16.11
CA ASP A 410 10.16 -20.77 -16.83
C ASP A 410 10.16 -19.59 -17.81
N ALA A 411 10.81 -18.49 -17.45
CA ALA A 411 10.94 -17.32 -18.31
C ALA A 411 11.95 -17.50 -19.46
N GLU A 412 13.01 -18.28 -19.23
CA GLU A 412 14.06 -18.58 -20.20
C GLU A 412 13.59 -19.51 -21.30
N TYR A 413 12.72 -20.46 -20.93
CA TYR A 413 12.18 -21.51 -21.80
C TYR A 413 10.69 -21.34 -22.08
N ARG A 414 10.16 -20.11 -21.95
CA ARG A 414 8.76 -19.81 -22.28
C ARG A 414 8.47 -20.10 -23.76
N GLY A 415 7.47 -20.94 -24.03
CA GLY A 415 6.96 -21.26 -25.37
C GLY A 415 7.26 -22.69 -25.79
N GLU A 416 8.53 -23.03 -25.98
CA GLU A 416 8.98 -24.37 -26.35
C GLU A 416 9.81 -24.96 -25.21
N LYS A 417 9.22 -25.93 -24.50
CA LYS A 417 9.93 -26.73 -23.50
C LYS A 417 10.71 -27.82 -24.24
N PRO A 418 12.05 -27.82 -24.19
CA PRO A 418 12.86 -28.90 -24.75
C PRO A 418 12.49 -30.26 -24.12
N ALA A 419 12.84 -31.36 -24.79
CA ALA A 419 12.50 -32.71 -24.32
C ALA A 419 13.13 -33.05 -22.95
N ASP A 420 14.26 -32.42 -22.63
CA ASP A 420 14.97 -32.53 -21.35
C ASP A 420 14.46 -31.56 -20.27
N PHE A 421 13.43 -30.74 -20.56
CA PHE A 421 12.87 -29.80 -19.59
C PHE A 421 12.29 -30.53 -18.37
N ASP A 422 12.94 -30.34 -17.23
CA ASP A 422 12.49 -30.92 -15.96
C ASP A 422 11.56 -29.93 -15.25
N THR A 423 10.27 -30.25 -15.20
CA THR A 423 9.29 -29.46 -14.44
C THR A 423 9.56 -29.49 -12.94
N ASP A 424 10.25 -30.53 -12.48
CA ASP A 424 10.62 -30.75 -11.10
C ASP A 424 12.09 -30.37 -10.84
N ALA A 425 12.72 -29.54 -11.68
CA ALA A 425 14.13 -29.16 -11.48
C ALA A 425 14.37 -28.59 -10.07
N TYR A 426 13.48 -27.71 -9.60
CA TYR A 426 13.62 -27.02 -8.31
C TYR A 426 12.76 -27.61 -7.19
N TYR A 427 11.63 -28.25 -7.49
CA TYR A 427 10.70 -28.80 -6.50
C TYR A 427 10.46 -30.29 -6.71
N GLY A 428 9.96 -31.00 -5.69
CA GLY A 428 9.72 -32.45 -5.80
C GLY A 428 10.97 -33.33 -5.72
N GLY A 429 10.76 -34.63 -5.94
CA GLY A 429 11.75 -35.69 -5.71
C GLY A 429 11.58 -36.38 -4.35
N GLY A 430 11.69 -37.71 -4.34
CA GLY A 430 11.74 -38.53 -3.12
C GLY A 430 13.17 -38.80 -2.66
N ASP A 431 13.35 -39.09 -1.37
CA ASP A 431 14.62 -39.54 -0.78
C ASP A 431 15.84 -38.63 -1.03
N ILE A 432 15.65 -37.31 -0.88
CA ILE A 432 16.70 -36.32 -1.11
C ILE A 432 17.69 -36.33 0.07
N PRO A 433 18.97 -36.67 -0.15
CA PRO A 433 19.95 -36.79 0.93
C PRO A 433 20.37 -35.42 1.44
N CYS A 434 20.44 -35.27 2.77
CA CYS A 434 21.05 -34.09 3.38
C CYS A 434 22.56 -34.01 3.10
N TYR A 435 23.14 -32.84 3.35
CA TYR A 435 24.59 -32.73 3.46
C TYR A 435 25.03 -33.25 4.85
N PRO A 436 26.03 -34.14 4.90
CA PRO A 436 26.38 -34.87 6.12
C PRO A 436 27.09 -33.99 7.15
N ASN A 437 27.74 -32.90 6.71
CA ASN A 437 28.48 -32.02 7.59
C ASN A 437 28.42 -30.56 7.12
N ARG A 438 28.84 -29.66 8.02
CA ARG A 438 28.84 -28.22 7.78
C ARG A 438 29.78 -27.81 6.64
N ILE A 439 30.90 -28.51 6.45
CA ILE A 439 31.87 -28.19 5.40
C ILE A 439 31.21 -28.39 4.03
N GLU A 440 30.61 -29.56 3.79
CA GLU A 440 29.89 -29.85 2.55
C GLU A 440 28.68 -28.93 2.34
N THR A 441 28.01 -28.51 3.42
CA THR A 441 26.93 -27.52 3.34
C THR A 441 27.44 -26.17 2.84
N LEU A 442 28.61 -25.73 3.32
CA LEU A 442 29.24 -24.48 2.87
C LEU A 442 29.75 -24.60 1.43
N GLU A 443 30.37 -25.72 1.08
CA GLU A 443 30.82 -26.02 -0.29
C GLU A 443 29.65 -26.04 -1.28
N ALA A 444 28.49 -26.55 -0.87
CA ALA A 444 27.28 -26.51 -1.68
C ALA A 444 26.81 -25.07 -1.97
N VAL A 445 26.85 -24.18 -0.98
CA VAL A 445 26.52 -22.76 -1.17
C VAL A 445 27.55 -22.05 -2.05
N ASP A 446 28.84 -22.39 -1.90
CA ASP A 446 29.91 -21.89 -2.76
C ASP A 446 29.74 -22.38 -4.22
N ARG A 447 29.30 -23.63 -4.39
CA ARG A 447 29.00 -24.21 -5.70
C ARG A 447 27.85 -23.49 -6.39
N LEU A 448 26.77 -23.16 -5.69
CA LEU A 448 25.67 -22.33 -6.25
C LEU A 448 26.22 -20.99 -6.79
N SER A 449 27.04 -20.31 -5.99
CA SER A 449 27.65 -19.02 -6.37
C SER A 449 28.54 -19.16 -7.60
N SER A 450 29.34 -20.24 -7.67
CA SER A 450 30.18 -20.56 -8.81
C SER A 450 29.39 -20.84 -10.08
N ILE A 451 28.29 -21.60 -10.01
CA ILE A 451 27.43 -21.88 -11.17
C ILE A 451 26.79 -20.57 -11.67
N MET A 452 26.25 -19.74 -10.76
CA MET A 452 25.59 -18.49 -11.14
C MET A 452 26.56 -17.50 -11.80
N THR A 453 27.78 -17.35 -11.27
CA THR A 453 28.81 -16.45 -11.82
C THR A 453 29.44 -16.98 -13.10
N GLY A 454 29.56 -18.30 -13.26
CA GLY A 454 30.00 -18.91 -14.51
C GLY A 454 28.96 -18.86 -15.63
N THR A 455 27.67 -18.82 -15.26
CA THR A 455 26.56 -18.87 -16.23
C THR A 455 26.05 -17.50 -16.63
N TYR A 456 25.91 -16.56 -15.69
CA TYR A 456 25.26 -15.29 -15.95
C TYR A 456 26.25 -14.14 -16.03
N LEU A 457 26.08 -13.25 -17.01
CA LEU A 457 26.78 -11.97 -17.06
C LEU A 457 26.44 -11.08 -15.86
N ASP A 458 27.38 -10.24 -15.45
CA ASP A 458 27.16 -9.26 -14.37
C ASP A 458 25.94 -8.40 -14.66
N SER A 459 24.99 -8.45 -13.73
CA SER A 459 23.69 -7.79 -13.78
C SER A 459 23.17 -7.54 -12.36
N LYS A 460 22.24 -6.60 -12.20
CA LYS A 460 21.66 -6.31 -10.88
C LYS A 460 20.99 -7.55 -10.23
N PRO A 461 20.14 -8.33 -10.95
CA PRO A 461 19.53 -9.53 -10.36
C PRO A 461 20.57 -10.52 -9.84
N LEU A 462 21.61 -10.80 -10.63
CA LEU A 462 22.70 -11.67 -10.21
C LEU A 462 23.37 -11.18 -8.92
N ARG A 463 23.77 -9.89 -8.87
CA ARG A 463 24.42 -9.32 -7.68
C ARG A 463 23.54 -9.37 -6.43
N ASP A 464 22.24 -9.11 -6.58
CA ASP A 464 21.30 -9.14 -5.46
C ASP A 464 21.20 -10.56 -4.87
N HIS A 465 21.20 -11.61 -5.71
CA HIS A 465 21.17 -13.01 -5.27
C HIS A 465 22.51 -13.51 -4.74
N LEU A 466 23.64 -13.10 -5.32
CA LEU A 466 24.96 -13.43 -4.77
C LEU A 466 25.15 -12.85 -3.36
N LYS A 467 24.70 -11.61 -3.13
CA LYS A 467 24.73 -11.00 -1.79
C LYS A 467 23.89 -11.79 -0.77
N LYS A 468 22.75 -12.36 -1.19
CA LYS A 468 21.91 -13.23 -0.35
C LYS A 468 22.62 -14.55 -0.03
N LEU A 469 23.27 -15.16 -1.02
CA LEU A 469 24.09 -16.37 -0.82
C LEU A 469 25.25 -16.11 0.14
N ASP A 470 25.97 -15.00 -0.02
CA ASP A 470 27.05 -14.61 0.90
C ASP A 470 26.54 -14.47 2.34
N SER A 471 25.37 -13.84 2.51
CA SER A 471 24.74 -13.70 3.83
C SER A 471 24.36 -15.06 4.43
N ALA A 472 23.74 -15.95 3.64
CA ALA A 472 23.39 -17.29 4.09
C ALA A 472 24.63 -18.09 4.49
N ARG A 473 25.68 -18.03 3.66
CA ARG A 473 26.98 -18.66 3.92
C ARG A 473 27.60 -18.17 5.23
N GLN A 474 27.57 -16.87 5.50
CA GLN A 474 28.08 -16.29 6.75
C GLN A 474 27.30 -16.78 7.97
N HIS A 475 25.98 -16.94 7.87
CA HIS A 475 25.17 -17.51 8.95
C HIS A 475 25.47 -18.99 9.18
N LEU A 476 25.64 -19.77 8.13
CA LEU A 476 26.02 -21.18 8.21
C LEU A 476 27.41 -21.38 8.82
N ALA A 477 28.36 -20.49 8.53
CA ALA A 477 29.71 -20.57 9.08
C ALA A 477 29.78 -20.25 10.58
N LYS A 478 28.82 -19.48 11.10
CA LYS A 478 28.73 -19.08 12.52
C LYS A 478 27.89 -20.05 13.36
N SER A 479 27.03 -20.82 12.71
CA SER A 479 26.24 -21.92 13.27
C SER A 479 27.12 -23.15 13.48
#